data_AF-A0A6I3KMK5-F1
#
_entry.id   AF-A0A6I3KMK5-F1
#
_cell.length_a   1.000
_cell.length_b   1.000
_cell.length_c   1.000
_cell.angle_alpha   90.00
_cell.angle_beta   90.00
_cell.angle_gamma   90.00
#
_symmetry.space_group_name_H-M   'P 1'
#
loop_
_entity.id
_entity.type
_entity.pdbx_description
1 polymer ?
#
loop_
_entity_poly.entity_id
_entity_poly.type
_entity_poly.pdbx_seq_one_letter_code
_entity_poly.pdbx_strand_id
1 'polypeptide(L)' 'MPQLPFDLATVDWTTVAIFSGIAFLAALVGNAIAFGSRFFGAILTAVFFAVFYVAWVYWLAAIAMPPAAAPPV' A
#
# COMPACT_ATOMS: atom_id res chain seq x y z
N MET A 1 32.41 5.56 -12.89
CA MET A 1 31.03 5.02 -12.82
C MET A 1 30.39 5.28 -14.17
N PRO A 2 29.85 4.28 -14.89
CA PRO A 2 29.11 4.51 -16.13
C PRO A 2 27.98 5.52 -15.87
N GLN A 3 27.91 6.59 -16.66
CA GLN A 3 26.85 7.58 -16.55
C GLN A 3 25.54 6.93 -17.02
N LEU A 4 24.56 6.81 -16.11
CA LEU A 4 23.25 6.29 -16.48
C LEU A 4 22.59 7.26 -17.48
N PRO A 5 21.87 6.75 -18.50
CA PRO A 5 21.23 7.59 -19.52
C PRO A 5 20.04 8.40 -18.99
N PHE A 6 19.71 8.27 -17.72
CA PHE A 6 18.64 8.98 -17.02
C PHE A 6 19.10 9.32 -15.60
N ASP A 7 18.54 10.40 -15.06
CA ASP A 7 18.86 10.87 -13.72
C ASP A 7 17.97 10.20 -12.66
N LEU A 8 18.58 9.45 -11.75
CA LEU A 8 17.89 8.80 -10.64
C LEU A 8 17.26 9.80 -9.68
N ALA A 9 17.77 11.03 -9.57
CA ALA A 9 17.19 12.06 -8.71
C ALA A 9 15.84 12.57 -9.23
N THR A 10 15.56 12.38 -10.52
CA THR A 10 14.29 12.82 -11.15
C THR A 10 13.17 11.78 -11.05
N VAL A 11 13.49 10.56 -10.60
CA VAL A 11 12.52 9.49 -10.43
C VAL A 11 11.67 9.75 -9.20
N ASP A 12 10.35 9.60 -9.34
CA ASP A 12 9.45 9.62 -8.19
C ASP A 12 9.58 8.32 -7.38
N TRP A 13 10.54 8.32 -6.46
CA TRP A 13 10.82 7.20 -5.57
C TRP A 13 9.68 6.88 -4.61
N THR A 14 8.81 7.85 -4.32
CA THR A 14 7.64 7.63 -3.45
C THR A 14 6.66 6.69 -4.15
N THR A 15 6.33 7.01 -5.40
CA THR A 15 5.45 6.16 -6.23
C THR A 15 6.07 4.78 -6.47
N VAL A 16 7.37 4.69 -6.74
CA VAL A 16 8.09 3.41 -6.90
C VAL A 16 7.99 2.57 -5.62
N ALA A 17 8.25 3.16 -4.45
CA ALA A 17 8.17 2.46 -3.18
C ALA A 17 6.76 1.93 -2.90
N ILE A 18 5.73 2.75 -3.13
CA ILE A 18 4.33 2.35 -2.95
C ILE A 18 3.98 1.15 -3.84
N PHE A 19 4.23 1.25 -5.15
CA PHE A 19 3.88 0.17 -6.07
C PHE A 19 4.70 -1.11 -5.84
N SER A 20 5.98 -0.98 -5.50
CA SER A 20 6.80 -2.14 -5.12
C SER A 20 6.27 -2.83 -3.86
N GLY A 21 5.82 -2.06 -2.87
CA GLY A 21 5.20 -2.60 -1.65
C GLY A 21 3.93 -3.37 -1.94
N ILE A 22 3.05 -2.82 -2.78
CA ILE A 22 1.82 -3.51 -3.22
C ILE A 22 2.14 -4.81 -3.96
N ALA A 23 3.10 -4.77 -4.90
CA ALA A 23 3.51 -5.96 -5.66
C ALA A 23 4.12 -7.03 -4.74
N PHE A 24 4.95 -6.63 -3.77
CA PHE A 24 5.52 -7.53 -2.78
C PHE A 24 4.44 -8.21 -1.92
N LEU A 25 3.46 -7.44 -1.43
CA LEU A 25 2.36 -7.99 -0.66
C LEU A 25 1.51 -8.97 -1.50
N ALA A 26 1.22 -8.63 -2.75
CA ALA A 26 0.50 -9.52 -3.67
C ALA A 26 1.26 -10.85 -3.88
N ALA A 27 2.59 -10.80 -4.05
CA ALA A 27 3.43 -11.97 -4.18
C ALA A 27 3.44 -12.83 -2.91
N LEU A 28 3.54 -12.21 -1.73
CA LEU A 28 3.48 -12.91 -0.44
C LEU A 28 2.18 -13.71 -0.31
N VAL A 29 1.09 -13.17 -0.84
CA VAL A 29 -0.24 -13.78 -0.77
C VAL A 29 -0.46 -14.87 -1.79
N GLY A 30 -0.02 -14.65 -3.03
CA GLY A 30 0.01 -15.72 -4.02
C GLY A 30 0.79 -16.93 -3.50
N ASN A 31 1.95 -16.67 -2.88
CA ASN A 31 2.79 -17.71 -2.29
C ASN A 31 2.10 -18.40 -1.09
N ALA A 32 1.53 -17.62 -0.17
CA ALA A 32 0.79 -18.14 0.98
C ALA A 32 -0.39 -19.06 0.59
N ILE A 33 -1.17 -18.65 -0.40
CA ILE A 33 -2.31 -19.41 -0.92
C ILE A 33 -1.82 -20.68 -1.61
N ALA A 34 -0.72 -20.61 -2.37
CA ALA A 34 -0.13 -21.76 -3.06
C ALA A 34 0.31 -22.88 -2.11
N PHE A 35 0.73 -22.55 -0.88
CA PHE A 35 1.10 -23.54 0.14
C PHE A 35 -0.10 -24.20 0.85
N GLY A 36 -1.34 -23.82 0.54
CA GLY A 36 -2.55 -24.55 0.94
C GLY A 36 -2.92 -24.52 2.44
N SER A 37 -2.18 -23.80 3.28
CA SER A 37 -2.45 -23.72 4.72
C SER A 37 -3.57 -22.72 5.02
N ARG A 38 -4.75 -23.25 5.39
CA ARG A 38 -5.94 -22.47 5.79
C ARG A 38 -5.65 -21.52 6.96
N PHE A 39 -4.77 -21.91 7.88
CA PHE A 39 -4.37 -21.09 9.02
C PHE A 39 -3.52 -19.89 8.58
N PHE A 40 -2.58 -20.10 7.66
CA PHE A 40 -1.75 -19.03 7.14
C PHE A 40 -2.56 -18.04 6.29
N GLY A 41 -3.54 -18.53 5.53
CA GLY A 41 -4.51 -17.69 4.82
C GLY A 41 -5.33 -16.78 5.76
N ALA A 42 -5.72 -17.28 6.93
CA ALA A 42 -6.45 -16.49 7.93
C ALA A 42 -5.57 -15.37 8.53
N ILE A 43 -4.32 -15.68 8.89
CA ILE A 43 -3.36 -14.68 9.39
C ILE A 43 -3.14 -13.59 8.34
N LEU A 44 -2.92 -13.99 7.08
CA LEU A 44 -2.64 -13.06 6.00
C LEU A 44 -3.82 -12.14 5.68
N THR A 45 -5.04 -12.69 5.76
CA THR A 45 -6.27 -11.91 5.62
C THR A 45 -6.37 -10.85 6.72
N ALA A 46 -6.07 -11.22 7.98
CA ALA A 46 -6.08 -10.28 9.10
C ALA A 46 -5.03 -9.17 8.93
N VAL A 47 -3.81 -9.53 8.51
CA VAL A 47 -2.74 -8.56 8.23
C VAL A 47 -3.15 -7.61 7.11
N PHE A 48 -3.71 -8.14 6.02
CA PHE A 48 -4.17 -7.29 4.92
C PHE A 48 -5.26 -6.33 5.32
N PHE A 49 -6.28 -6.82 6.02
CA PHE A 49 -7.33 -5.97 6.54
C PHE A 49 -6.76 -4.82 7.37
N ALA A 50 -5.81 -5.11 8.28
CA ALA A 50 -5.16 -4.08 9.09
C ALA A 50 -4.42 -3.04 8.24
N VAL A 51 -3.63 -3.47 7.25
CA VAL A 51 -2.88 -2.56 6.35
C VAL A 51 -3.84 -1.69 5.54
N PHE A 52 -4.86 -2.28 4.92
CA PHE A 52 -5.85 -1.52 4.14
C PHE A 52 -6.66 -0.57 5.01
N TYR A 53 -7.00 -0.97 6.24
CA TYR A 53 -7.72 -0.11 7.18
C TYR A 53 -6.89 1.10 7.58
N VAL A 54 -5.62 0.90 7.96
CA VAL A 54 -4.70 2.01 8.26
C VAL A 54 -4.55 2.91 7.03
N ALA A 55 -4.37 2.32 5.85
CA ALA A 55 -4.25 3.12 4.63
C ALA A 55 -5.50 3.93 4.32
N TRP A 56 -6.67 3.36 4.57
CA TRP A 56 -7.94 4.05 4.42
C TRP A 56 -8.07 5.20 5.42
N VAL A 57 -7.90 4.94 6.71
CA VAL A 57 -8.17 5.93 7.77
C VAL A 57 -7.19 7.10 7.74
N TYR A 58 -5.91 6.83 7.49
CA TYR A 58 -4.86 7.84 7.65
C TYR A 58 -4.45 8.54 6.35
N TRP A 59 -4.73 7.96 5.18
CA TRP A 59 -4.37 8.56 3.90
C TRP A 59 -5.57 8.78 2.98
N LEU A 60 -6.37 7.75 2.69
CA LEU A 60 -7.45 7.86 1.69
C LEU A 60 -8.70 8.60 2.21
N ALA A 61 -9.02 8.51 3.49
CA ALA A 61 -10.20 9.16 4.08
C ALA A 61 -10.14 10.69 3.97
N ALA A 62 -8.94 11.26 4.12
CA ALA A 62 -8.71 12.70 3.94
C ALA A 62 -8.95 13.18 2.50
N ILE A 63 -8.84 12.27 1.52
CA ILE A 63 -9.10 12.54 0.11
C ILE A 63 -10.58 12.29 -0.22
N ALA A 64 -11.19 11.26 0.37
CA ALA A 64 -12.55 10.83 0.08
C ALA A 64 -13.65 11.68 0.76
N MET A 65 -13.35 12.30 1.90
CA MET A 65 -14.30 13.16 2.63
C MET A 65 -13.67 14.55 2.84
N PRO A 66 -14.11 15.57 2.07
CA PRO A 66 -13.77 16.94 2.37
C PRO A 66 -14.20 17.28 3.81
N PRO A 67 -13.41 18.07 4.57
CA PRO A 67 -13.80 18.48 5.92
C PRO A 67 -15.20 19.11 5.86
N ALA A 68 -16.11 18.62 6.71
CA ALA A 68 -17.44 19.20 6.82
C ALA A 68 -17.31 20.71 7.06
N ALA A 69 -17.95 21.53 6.22
CA ALA A 69 -17.93 22.98 6.35
C ALA A 69 -18.30 23.36 7.78
N ALA A 70 -17.44 24.15 8.43
CA ALA A 70 -17.67 24.60 9.80
C ALA A 70 -19.05 25.29 9.89
N PRO A 71 -19.85 24.99 10.93
CA PRO A 71 -21.15 25.64 11.09
C PRO A 71 -20.96 27.16 11.20
N PRO A 72 -21.81 27.97 10.55
CA PRO A 72 -21.71 29.42 10.63
C PRO A 72 -21.94 29.86 12.08
N VAL A 73 -20.96 30.57 12.63
CA VAL A 73 -21.05 31.26 13.94
C VAL A 73 -21.79 32.57 13.80
#